data_AF-A0A7Y3DY83-F1
#
_entry.id   AF-A0A7Y3DY83-F1
#
_cell.length_a   1.000
_cell.length_b   1.000
_cell.length_c   1.000
_cell.angle_alpha   90.00
_cell.angle_beta   90.00
_cell.angle_gamma   90.00
#
_symmetry.space_group_name_H-M   'P 1'
#
loop_
_entity.id
_entity.type
_entity.pdbx_description
1 polymer ?
#
loop_
_entity_poly.entity_id
_entity_poly.type
_entity_poly.pdbx_seq_one_letter_code
_entity_poly.pdbx_strand_id
1 'polypeptide(L)'
;MTTAAPETGALAMAQLAPPLLGEPEVATLMMESLAHRDLGSSAALVLAGSEDPVIHGELARLAQDGKALEKQRAALSVRLAEQRSREDLR
;
A
#
# COMPACT_ATOMS: atom_id res chain seq x y z
N MET A 1 -3.89 22.37 20.18
CA MET A 1 -3.61 22.42 18.73
C MET A 1 -3.23 21.02 18.31
N THR A 2 -4.17 20.25 17.75
CA THR A 2 -3.88 18.91 17.22
C THR A 2 -3.20 19.10 15.88
N THR A 3 -1.87 19.01 15.85
CA THR A 3 -1.14 18.73 14.62
C THR A 3 -1.56 17.33 14.19
N ALA A 4 -2.51 17.24 13.26
CA ALA A 4 -2.76 15.98 12.57
C ALA A 4 -1.41 15.51 12.03
N ALA A 5 -0.96 14.33 12.46
CA ALA A 5 0.32 13.79 12.03
C ALA A 5 0.31 13.78 10.49
N PRO A 6 1.39 14.25 9.81
CA PRO A 6 1.46 14.31 8.35
C PRO A 6 1.13 12.97 7.69
N GLU A 7 1.38 11.90 8.42
CA GLU A 7 1.00 10.51 8.22
C GLU A 7 -0.50 10.30 7.95
N THR A 8 -1.38 10.99 8.68
CA THR A 8 -2.84 10.98 8.47
C THR A 8 -3.21 11.70 7.18
N GLY A 9 -2.44 12.72 6.81
CA GLY A 9 -2.62 13.51 5.59
C GLY A 9 -2.25 12.73 4.33
N ALA A 10 -1.09 12.05 4.32
CA ALA A 10 -0.69 11.20 3.19
C ALA A 10 -1.64 10.01 2.99
N LEU A 11 -2.14 9.44 4.09
CA LEU A 11 -3.12 8.35 4.06
C LEU A 11 -4.48 8.79 3.53
N ALA A 12 -4.97 9.94 3.99
CA ALA A 12 -6.20 10.54 3.51
C ALA A 12 -6.07 10.91 2.01
N MET A 13 -4.93 11.43 1.58
CA MET A 13 -4.66 11.76 0.17
C MET A 13 -4.62 10.52 -0.73
N ALA A 14 -4.00 9.43 -0.30
CA ALA A 14 -3.95 8.20 -1.08
C ALA A 14 -5.33 7.48 -1.15
N GLN A 15 -6.17 7.63 -0.12
CA GLN A 15 -7.58 7.20 -0.17
C GLN A 15 -8.45 8.12 -1.04
N LEU A 16 -8.12 9.42 -1.13
CA LEU A 16 -8.88 10.42 -1.90
C LEU A 16 -8.49 10.48 -3.38
N ALA A 17 -7.32 10.01 -3.77
CA ALA A 17 -6.85 10.08 -5.16
C ALA A 17 -6.01 8.84 -5.55
N PRO A 18 -6.67 7.77 -6.06
CA PRO A 18 -6.00 6.66 -6.76
C PRO A 18 -4.95 7.07 -7.79
N PRO A 19 -5.10 8.18 -8.57
CA PRO A 19 -4.07 8.59 -9.52
C PRO A 19 -2.72 8.95 -8.89
N LEU A 20 -2.67 9.30 -7.60
CA LEU A 20 -1.40 9.62 -6.92
C LEU A 20 -0.50 8.40 -6.73
N LEU A 21 -1.04 7.17 -6.82
CA LEU A 21 -0.20 5.96 -6.84
C LEU A 21 0.58 5.80 -8.15
N GLY A 22 0.20 6.53 -9.20
CA GLY A 22 1.00 6.65 -10.42
C GLY A 22 2.24 7.53 -10.25
N GLU A 23 2.33 8.31 -9.17
CA GLU A 23 3.51 9.11 -8.85
C GLU A 23 4.53 8.23 -8.10
N PRO A 24 5.75 8.03 -8.64
CA PRO A 24 6.71 7.07 -8.11
C PRO A 24 7.17 7.40 -6.68
N GLU A 25 7.20 8.68 -6.33
CA GLU A 25 7.58 9.18 -5.01
C GLU A 25 6.55 8.80 -3.94
N VAL A 26 5.26 8.85 -4.28
CA VAL A 26 4.17 8.46 -3.39
C VAL A 26 4.17 6.94 -3.20
N ALA A 27 4.36 6.17 -4.27
CA ALA A 27 4.47 4.72 -4.20
C ALA A 27 5.64 4.28 -3.30
N THR A 28 6.79 4.94 -3.43
CA THR A 28 7.97 4.68 -2.59
C THR A 28 7.67 4.95 -1.11
N LEU A 29 7.07 6.10 -0.78
CA LEU A 29 6.69 6.43 0.60
C LEU A 29 5.70 5.42 1.19
N MET A 30 4.76 4.92 0.38
CA MET A 30 3.81 3.90 0.82
C MET A 30 4.51 2.55 1.06
N MET A 31 5.45 2.15 0.21
CA MET A 31 6.28 0.96 0.39
C MET A 31 7.08 1.04 1.70
N GLU A 32 7.78 2.15 1.94
CA GLU A 32 8.54 2.39 3.17
C GLU A 32 7.65 2.37 4.42
N SER A 33 6.41 2.85 4.29
CA SER A 33 5.42 2.88 5.37
C SER A 33 4.92 1.48 5.76
N LEU A 34 5.14 0.43 4.97
CA LEU A 34 4.72 -0.94 5.30
C LEU A 34 5.33 -1.45 6.62
N ALA A 35 6.56 -1.04 6.93
CA ALA A 35 7.20 -1.38 8.20
C ALA A 35 6.70 -0.51 9.37
N HIS A 36 6.06 0.63 9.10
CA HIS A 36 5.63 1.58 10.13
C HIS A 36 4.50 1.00 10.99
N ARG A 37 4.56 1.20 12.31
CA ARG A 37 3.62 0.58 13.25
C ARG A 37 2.19 1.00 12.96
N ASP A 38 1.96 2.31 12.82
CA ASP A 38 0.63 2.90 12.76
C ASP A 38 0.09 3.03 11.33
N LEU A 39 0.97 3.08 10.34
CA LEU A 39 0.59 3.35 8.93
C LEU A 39 0.65 2.13 8.04
N GLY A 40 1.42 1.10 8.40
CA GLY A 40 1.71 0.01 7.47
C GLY A 40 0.49 -0.77 7.02
N SER A 41 -0.53 -0.92 7.87
CA SER A 41 -1.79 -1.57 7.47
C SER A 41 -2.54 -0.74 6.42
N SER A 42 -2.55 0.57 6.58
CA SER A 42 -3.22 1.47 5.65
C SER A 42 -2.45 1.64 4.35
N ALA A 43 -1.12 1.73 4.40
CA ALA A 43 -0.27 1.70 3.23
C ALA A 43 -0.49 0.40 2.43
N ALA A 44 -0.62 -0.73 3.12
CA ALA A 44 -0.93 -2.01 2.48
C ALA A 44 -2.28 -1.99 1.73
N LEU A 45 -3.33 -1.39 2.32
CA LEU A 45 -4.64 -1.26 1.67
C LEU A 45 -4.58 -0.37 0.43
N VAL A 46 -3.87 0.75 0.52
CA VAL A 46 -3.69 1.68 -0.60
C VAL A 46 -2.95 1.00 -1.74
N LEU A 47 -1.81 0.36 -1.46
CA LEU A 47 -1.00 -0.33 -2.47
C LEU A 47 -1.74 -1.50 -3.12
N ALA A 48 -2.64 -2.17 -2.39
CA ALA A 48 -3.50 -3.21 -2.96
C ALA A 48 -4.48 -2.69 -4.03
N GLY A 49 -4.84 -1.41 -3.96
CA GLY A 49 -5.70 -0.74 -4.92
C GLY A 49 -4.95 -0.17 -6.13
N SER A 50 -3.61 -0.28 -6.18
CA SER A 50 -2.84 0.14 -7.35
C SER A 50 -3.12 -0.77 -8.54
N GLU A 51 -3.17 -0.20 -9.74
CA GLU A 51 -3.21 -0.95 -11.01
C GLU A 51 -1.81 -1.12 -11.62
N ASP A 52 -0.78 -0.55 -11.00
CA ASP A 52 0.59 -0.58 -11.51
C ASP A 52 1.24 -1.97 -11.27
N PRO A 53 1.62 -2.71 -12.33
CA PRO A 53 2.25 -4.02 -12.19
C PRO A 53 3.63 -3.98 -11.51
N VAL A 54 4.34 -2.85 -11.56
CA VAL A 54 5.63 -2.66 -10.87
C VAL A 54 5.41 -2.69 -9.36
N ILE A 55 4.39 -1.97 -8.87
CA ILE A 55 4.01 -1.95 -7.45
C ILE A 55 3.62 -3.37 -6.98
N HIS A 56 2.84 -4.10 -7.78
CA HIS A 56 2.49 -5.49 -7.47
C HIS A 56 3.71 -6.42 -7.42
N GLY A 57 4.65 -6.25 -8.35
CA GLY A 57 5.90 -7.01 -8.36
C GLY A 57 6.75 -6.76 -7.11
N GLU A 58 6.87 -5.51 -6.69
CA GLU A 58 7.59 -5.15 -5.47
C GLU A 58 6.89 -5.67 -4.20
N LEU A 59 5.57 -5.55 -4.11
CA LEU A 59 4.78 -6.14 -3.02
C LEU A 59 4.97 -7.65 -2.94
N ALA A 60 4.95 -8.35 -4.09
CA ALA A 60 5.18 -9.79 -4.13
C ALA A 60 6.60 -10.16 -3.65
N ARG A 61 7.61 -9.36 -4.03
CA ARG A 61 8.99 -9.52 -3.53
C ARG A 61 9.06 -9.31 -2.03
N LEU A 62 8.47 -8.23 -1.51
CA LEU A 62 8.44 -7.95 -0.06
C LEU A 62 7.64 -8.99 0.73
N ALA A 63 6.58 -9.55 0.15
CA ALA A 63 5.82 -10.64 0.75
C ALA A 63 6.63 -11.94 0.87
N GLN A 64 7.68 -12.12 0.06
CA GLN A 64 8.58 -13.27 0.12
C GLN A 64 9.79 -12.99 1.01
N ASP A 65 10.47 -11.86 0.78
CA ASP A 65 11.80 -11.55 1.32
C ASP A 65 11.82 -10.46 2.39
N GLY A 66 10.69 -9.78 2.61
CA GLY A 66 10.57 -8.69 3.59
C GLY A 66 10.71 -9.16 5.03
N LYS A 67 10.83 -8.20 5.96
CA LYS A 67 11.04 -8.51 7.38
C LYS A 67 9.76 -8.32 8.21
N ALA A 68 9.47 -9.28 9.09
CA ALA A 68 8.46 -9.17 10.14
C ALA A 68 7.11 -8.59 9.64
N LEU A 69 6.76 -7.37 10.08
CA LEU A 69 5.49 -6.70 9.77
C LEU A 69 5.36 -6.29 8.31
N GLU A 70 6.45 -5.83 7.68
CA GLU A 70 6.47 -5.44 6.27
C GLU A 70 6.05 -6.61 5.38
N LYS A 71 6.64 -7.79 5.61
CA LYS A 71 6.29 -9.02 4.91
C LYS A 71 4.81 -9.39 5.05
N GLN A 72 4.29 -9.34 6.27
CA GLN A 72 2.89 -9.67 6.55
C GLN A 72 1.92 -8.72 5.86
N ARG A 73 2.26 -7.43 5.81
CA ARG A 73 1.44 -6.37 5.21
C ARG A 73 1.53 -6.39 3.69
N ALA A 74 2.71 -6.61 3.11
CA ALA A 74 2.86 -6.84 1.69
C ALA A 74 2.04 -8.07 1.23
N ALA A 75 2.08 -9.16 1.99
CA ALA A 75 1.27 -10.34 1.72
C ALA A 75 -0.25 -10.09 1.88
N LEU A 76 -0.66 -9.12 2.71
CA LEU A 76 -2.05 -8.69 2.78
C LEU A 76 -2.43 -7.92 1.52
N SER A 77 -1.58 -6.99 1.05
CA SER A 77 -1.83 -6.21 -0.17
C SER A 77 -2.03 -7.10 -1.39
N VAL A 78 -1.14 -8.08 -1.60
CA VAL A 78 -1.23 -9.03 -2.72
C VAL A 78 -2.56 -9.79 -2.68
N ARG A 79 -2.95 -10.31 -1.51
CA ARG A 79 -4.22 -11.05 -1.36
C ARG A 79 -5.44 -10.19 -1.65
N LEU A 80 -5.43 -8.92 -1.24
CA LEU A 80 -6.51 -7.98 -1.50
C LEU A 80 -6.63 -7.63 -2.98
N ALA A 81 -5.50 -7.42 -3.66
CA ALA A 81 -5.46 -7.19 -5.11
C ALA A 81 -6.05 -8.39 -5.89
N GLU A 82 -5.69 -9.62 -5.50
CA GLU A 82 -6.24 -10.85 -6.09
C GLU A 82 -7.74 -11.03 -5.82
N GLN A 83 -8.24 -10.60 -4.67
CA GLN A 83 -9.68 -10.63 -4.38
C GLN A 83 -10.43 -9.67 -5.29
N ARG A 84 -9.94 -8.44 -5.41
CA ARG A 84 -10.56 -7.40 -6.25
C ARG A 84 -10.60 -7.81 -7.73
N SER A 85 -9.48 -8.30 -8.26
CA SER A 85 -9.43 -8.81 -9.64
C SER A 85 -10.44 -9.94 -9.91
N ARG A 86 -10.75 -10.76 -8.91
CA ARG A 86 -11.80 -11.80 -9.03
C ARG A 86 -13.21 -11.25 -8.97
N GLU A 87 -13.42 -10.13 -8.30
CA GLU A 87 -14.72 -9.44 -8.24
C GLU A 87 -15.02 -8.72 -9.55
N ASP A 88 -14.02 -8.11 -10.19
CA ASP A 88 -14.17 -7.42 -11.50
C ASP A 88 -14.49 -8.38 -12.67
N LEU A 89 -14.28 -9.69 -12.47
CA LEU A 89 -14.56 -10.75 -13.44
C LEU A 89 -15.97 -11.38 -13.29
N ARG A 90 -16.79 -10.91 -12.34
CA ARG A 90 -18.15 -11.41 -12.07
C ARG A 90 -19.23 -10.46 -12.55
#